data_AF-M3URN7-F1
#
_entry.id   AF-M3URN7-F1
#
_cell.length_a   1.000
_cell.length_b   1.000
_cell.length_c   1.000
_cell.angle_alpha   90.00
_cell.angle_beta   90.00
_cell.angle_gamma   90.00
#
_symmetry.space_group_name_H-M   'P 1'
#
loop_
_entity.id
_entity.type
_entity.pdbx_description
1 polymer ?
#
loop_
_entity_poly.entity_id
_entity_poly.type
_entity_poly.pdbx_seq_one_letter_code
_entity_poly.pdbx_strand_id
1 'polypeptide(L)'
;MSARIALNINRFKSWCSRNRILLSATCTAVPLIIGLYFERGNIKQLGLPLSVNDVIQALGQFATVGAFWVGFKQLKKANEQASEQAEKEQQMVFMNAAQSQISKMSWVLSQVSATDLRITGLCDFVSTMANLGGNFHGIYEDLREGPEKRVLRIAWQDMLWNELSPKLEQVTLTGLIRDSISHGDLTAANVNAAEMQYRHRYLDEYKEYFKSVNMLDVCAIALPTELRRLLEKENTTFMLFRMYYFDEEYVSDYCKDLVSQPNYRAHVPTIAAIGYYFSNPRTPYLDDPDPI
;
A
#
# COMPACT_ATOMS: atom_id res chain seq x y z
N MET A 1 18.58 -27.27 -34.46
CA MET A 1 19.55 -28.07 -33.66
C MET A 1 19.53 -27.72 -32.17
N SER A 2 19.36 -26.44 -31.78
CA SER A 2 19.33 -25.97 -30.39
C SER A 2 18.22 -26.59 -29.48
N ALA A 3 16.99 -26.74 -29.99
CA ALA A 3 15.86 -27.25 -29.18
C ALA A 3 15.99 -28.72 -28.73
N ARG A 4 16.63 -29.59 -29.53
CA ARG A 4 16.84 -31.01 -29.15
C ARG A 4 17.89 -31.16 -28.05
N ILE A 5 18.89 -30.28 -28.01
CA ILE A 5 19.94 -30.28 -26.98
C ILE A 5 19.35 -29.83 -25.64
N ALA A 6 18.54 -28.76 -25.63
CA ALA A 6 17.86 -28.29 -24.42
C ALA A 6 16.92 -29.34 -23.81
N LEU A 7 16.19 -30.09 -24.64
CA LEU A 7 15.27 -31.13 -24.20
C LEU A 7 15.99 -32.35 -23.59
N ASN A 8 17.16 -32.70 -24.14
CA ASN A 8 18.03 -33.74 -23.57
C ASN A 8 18.67 -33.31 -22.24
N ILE A 9 19.08 -32.05 -22.10
CA ILE A 9 19.64 -31.53 -20.85
C ILE A 9 18.58 -31.53 -19.74
N ASN A 10 17.34 -31.15 -20.03
CA ASN A 10 16.27 -31.16 -19.03
C ASN A 10 15.84 -32.58 -18.61
N ARG A 11 15.82 -33.53 -19.56
CA ARG A 11 15.60 -34.95 -19.24
C ARG A 11 16.73 -35.52 -18.37
N PHE A 12 17.97 -35.15 -18.68
CA PHE A 12 19.13 -35.55 -17.89
C PHE A 12 19.09 -34.95 -16.46
N LYS A 13 18.77 -33.65 -16.31
CA LYS A 13 18.58 -33.02 -15.00
C LYS A 13 17.47 -33.68 -14.18
N SER A 14 16.33 -34.00 -14.81
CA SER A 14 15.22 -34.70 -14.17
C SER A 14 15.60 -36.11 -13.73
N TRP A 15 16.37 -36.84 -14.57
CA TRP A 15 16.89 -38.15 -14.23
C TRP A 15 17.92 -38.10 -13.09
N CYS A 16 18.84 -37.14 -13.09
CA CYS A 16 19.78 -36.92 -11.99
C CYS A 16 19.09 -36.52 -10.69
N SER A 17 18.02 -35.73 -10.77
CA SER A 17 17.19 -35.34 -9.62
C SER A 17 16.49 -36.54 -8.98
N ARG A 18 15.93 -37.45 -9.79
CA ARG A 18 15.25 -38.66 -9.29
C ARG A 18 16.21 -39.69 -8.72
N ASN A 19 17.41 -39.80 -9.30
CA ASN A 19 18.42 -40.78 -8.89
C ASN A 19 19.51 -40.16 -8.01
N ARG A 20 19.24 -39.04 -7.34
CA ARG A 20 20.25 -38.25 -6.62
C ARG A 20 20.93 -39.04 -5.50
N ILE A 21 20.18 -39.92 -4.83
CA ILE A 21 20.70 -40.83 -3.79
C ILE A 21 21.64 -41.87 -4.42
N LEU A 22 21.19 -42.52 -5.51
CA LEU A 22 21.96 -43.55 -6.23
C LEU A 22 23.25 -42.97 -6.82
N LEU A 23 23.18 -41.77 -7.41
CA LEU A 23 24.32 -41.02 -7.95
C LEU A 23 25.30 -40.61 -6.85
N SER A 24 24.81 -40.12 -5.70
CA SER A 24 25.70 -39.77 -4.59
C SER A 24 26.40 -41.00 -4.01
N ALA A 25 25.69 -42.13 -3.94
CA ALA A 25 26.23 -43.40 -3.46
C ALA A 25 27.26 -43.99 -4.45
N THR A 26 27.01 -43.90 -5.76
CA THR A 26 27.99 -44.35 -6.77
C THR A 26 29.19 -43.41 -6.87
N CYS A 27 28.99 -42.09 -6.82
CA CYS A 27 30.08 -41.12 -6.86
C CYS A 27 30.95 -41.13 -5.58
N THR A 28 30.45 -41.62 -4.44
CA THR A 28 31.29 -41.86 -3.25
C THR A 28 31.89 -43.26 -3.26
N ALA A 29 31.11 -44.31 -3.53
CA ALA A 29 31.59 -45.69 -3.48
C ALA A 29 32.63 -46.02 -4.55
N VAL A 30 32.50 -45.49 -5.78
CA VAL A 30 33.39 -45.87 -6.90
C VAL A 30 34.82 -45.35 -6.71
N PRO A 31 35.06 -44.06 -6.41
CA PRO A 31 36.42 -43.58 -6.11
C PRO A 31 37.03 -44.24 -4.87
N LEU A 32 36.22 -44.60 -3.87
CA LEU A 32 36.65 -45.32 -2.66
C LEU A 32 37.07 -46.77 -2.96
N ILE A 33 36.30 -47.49 -3.78
CA ILE A 33 36.66 -48.85 -4.22
C ILE A 33 37.93 -48.81 -5.05
N ILE A 34 38.08 -47.82 -5.94
CA ILE A 34 39.29 -47.63 -6.75
C ILE A 34 40.49 -47.29 -5.85
N GLY A 35 40.34 -46.36 -4.90
CA GLY A 35 41.39 -45.99 -3.94
C GLY A 35 41.83 -47.15 -3.06
N LEU A 36 40.89 -47.92 -2.51
CA LEU A 36 41.17 -49.14 -1.74
C LEU A 36 41.84 -50.23 -2.59
N TYR A 37 41.51 -50.32 -3.88
CA TYR A 37 42.14 -51.25 -4.80
C TYR A 37 43.59 -50.87 -5.11
N PHE A 38 43.86 -49.57 -5.27
CA PHE A 38 45.21 -49.04 -5.46
C PHE A 38 46.07 -49.13 -4.19
N GLU A 39 45.51 -48.89 -3.01
CA GLU A 39 46.24 -48.95 -1.74
C GLU A 39 46.41 -50.37 -1.19
N ARG A 40 45.66 -51.37 -1.69
CA ARG A 40 45.80 -52.77 -1.27
C ARG A 40 47.22 -53.32 -1.43
N GLY A 41 47.98 -52.81 -2.40
CA GLY A 41 49.40 -53.12 -2.61
C GLY A 41 50.33 -52.51 -1.55
N ASN A 42 50.07 -51.27 -1.16
CA ASN A 42 50.88 -50.52 -0.18
C ASN A 42 50.57 -50.92 1.27
N ILE A 43 49.30 -51.23 1.60
CA ILE A 43 48.87 -51.59 2.96
C ILE A 43 49.41 -52.96 3.39
N LYS A 44 49.59 -53.89 2.45
CA LYS A 44 50.23 -55.20 2.73
C LYS A 44 51.72 -55.08 3.10
N GLN A 45 52.41 -54.03 2.67
CA GLN A 45 53.82 -53.79 3.02
C GLN A 45 54.01 -53.20 4.42
N LEU A 46 52.97 -52.63 5.03
CA LEU A 46 53.04 -51.96 6.34
C LEU A 46 52.75 -52.86 7.55
N GLY A 47 52.51 -54.17 7.35
CA GLY A 47 52.42 -55.16 8.44
C GLY A 47 51.26 -55.00 9.42
N LEU A 48 50.30 -54.11 9.15
CA LEU A 48 49.14 -53.88 10.02
C LEU A 48 48.02 -54.88 9.71
N PRO A 49 47.52 -55.64 10.71
CA PRO A 49 46.37 -56.53 10.53
C PRO A 49 45.09 -55.69 10.50
N LEU A 50 44.77 -55.11 9.35
CA LEU A 50 43.47 -54.49 9.13
C LEU A 50 42.44 -55.59 8.89
N SER A 51 41.59 -55.84 9.89
CA SER A 51 40.39 -56.65 9.69
C SER A 51 39.50 -55.90 8.71
N VAL A 52 39.03 -56.59 7.66
CA VAL A 52 38.04 -56.05 6.71
C VAL A 52 36.82 -55.49 7.45
N ASN A 53 36.52 -56.03 8.64
CA ASN A 53 35.45 -55.58 9.51
C ASN A 53 35.67 -54.15 10.06
N ASP A 54 36.91 -53.75 10.35
CA ASP A 54 37.22 -52.42 10.90
C ASP A 54 37.10 -51.33 9.82
N VAL A 55 37.50 -51.67 8.58
CA VAL A 55 37.31 -50.79 7.42
C VAL A 55 35.82 -50.61 7.11
N ILE A 56 35.02 -51.69 7.21
CA ILE A 56 33.56 -51.63 7.04
C ILE A 56 32.90 -50.80 8.15
N GLN A 57 33.33 -50.94 9.41
CA GLN A 57 32.81 -50.15 10.52
C GLN A 57 33.15 -48.66 10.37
N ALA A 58 34.39 -48.33 9.99
CA ALA A 58 34.80 -46.96 9.71
C ALA A 58 34.01 -46.35 8.53
N LEU A 59 33.80 -47.11 7.46
CA LEU A 59 32.95 -46.71 6.32
C LEU A 59 31.50 -46.45 6.73
N GLY A 60 30.94 -47.30 7.60
CA GLY A 60 29.62 -47.10 8.18
C GLY A 60 29.51 -45.75 8.91
N GLN A 61 30.51 -45.41 9.72
CA GLN A 61 30.54 -44.14 10.45
C GLN A 61 30.63 -42.92 9.53
N PHE A 62 31.47 -42.94 8.48
CA PHE A 62 31.54 -41.84 7.51
C PHE A 62 30.24 -41.68 6.70
N ALA A 63 29.60 -42.80 6.31
CA ALA A 63 28.30 -42.76 5.65
C ALA A 63 27.21 -42.15 6.54
N THR A 64 27.20 -42.51 7.82
CA THR A 64 26.27 -41.96 8.82
C THR A 64 26.48 -40.45 9.01
N VAL A 65 27.73 -39.99 9.16
CA VAL A 65 28.04 -38.54 9.28
C VAL A 65 27.63 -37.79 8.02
N GLY A 66 27.88 -38.34 6.83
CA GLY A 66 27.45 -37.77 5.56
C GLY A 66 25.92 -37.66 5.43
N ALA A 67 25.19 -38.70 5.85
CA ALA A 67 23.73 -38.69 5.90
C ALA A 67 23.18 -37.64 6.88
N PHE A 68 23.79 -37.51 8.08
CA PHE A 68 23.42 -36.47 9.04
C PHE A 68 23.68 -35.06 8.50
N TRP A 69 24.81 -34.83 7.82
CA TRP A 69 25.12 -33.54 7.22
C TRP A 69 24.13 -33.15 6.11
N VAL A 70 23.77 -34.10 5.25
CA VAL A 70 22.74 -33.89 4.22
C VAL A 70 21.37 -33.64 4.86
N GLY A 71 21.01 -34.40 5.89
CA GLY A 71 19.78 -34.19 6.66
C GLY A 71 19.73 -32.80 7.31
N PHE A 72 20.83 -32.34 7.91
CA PHE A 72 20.94 -31.01 8.50
C PHE A 72 20.78 -29.90 7.46
N LYS A 73 21.41 -30.03 6.28
CA LYS A 73 21.23 -29.07 5.18
C LYS A 73 19.79 -29.05 4.66
N GLN A 74 19.13 -30.20 4.57
CA GLN A 74 17.72 -30.27 4.15
C GLN A 74 16.80 -29.64 5.20
N LEU A 75 17.05 -29.88 6.48
CA LEU A 75 16.30 -29.28 7.58
C LEU A 75 16.43 -27.76 7.59
N LYS A 76 17.67 -27.25 7.48
CA LYS A 76 17.93 -25.80 7.40
C LYS A 76 17.17 -25.17 6.23
N LYS A 77 17.24 -25.78 5.05
CA LYS A 77 16.53 -25.29 3.87
C LYS A 77 15.00 -25.38 4.03
N ALA A 78 14.48 -26.45 4.65
CA ALA A 78 13.06 -26.60 4.90
C ALA A 78 12.53 -25.52 5.88
N ASN A 79 13.31 -25.20 6.92
CA ASN A 79 12.97 -24.14 7.87
C ASN A 79 13.00 -22.75 7.21
N GLU A 80 14.01 -22.47 6.39
CA GLU A 80 14.09 -21.22 5.60
C GLU A 80 12.86 -21.08 4.68
N GLN A 81 12.51 -22.15 3.96
CA GLN A 81 11.33 -22.16 3.09
C GLN A 81 10.01 -22.01 3.87
N ALA A 82 9.88 -22.63 5.04
CA ALA A 82 8.71 -22.49 5.89
C ALA A 82 8.56 -21.04 6.41
N SER A 83 9.66 -20.40 6.79
CA SER A 83 9.68 -19.00 7.20
C SER A 83 9.27 -18.07 6.06
N GLU A 84 9.87 -18.24 4.86
CA GLU A 84 9.52 -17.44 3.68
C GLU A 84 8.05 -17.61 3.28
N GLN A 85 7.50 -18.83 3.40
CA GLN A 85 6.11 -19.10 3.09
C GLN A 85 5.16 -18.43 4.11
N ALA A 86 5.48 -18.51 5.41
CA ALA A 86 4.71 -17.84 6.45
C ALA A 86 4.70 -16.31 6.27
N GLU A 87 5.85 -15.72 5.91
CA GLU A 87 5.93 -14.30 5.60
C GLU A 87 5.05 -13.92 4.40
N LYS A 88 5.08 -14.71 3.30
CA LYS A 88 4.21 -14.47 2.14
C LYS A 88 2.74 -14.55 2.48
N GLU A 89 2.33 -15.53 3.28
CA GLU A 89 0.96 -15.68 3.74
C GLU A 89 0.51 -14.48 4.56
N GLN A 90 1.38 -13.98 5.45
CA GLN A 90 1.09 -12.77 6.23
C GLN A 90 0.96 -11.53 5.33
N GLN A 91 1.84 -11.35 4.34
CA GLN A 91 1.75 -10.24 3.38
C GLN A 91 0.47 -10.30 2.55
N MET A 92 0.01 -11.50 2.18
CA MET A 92 -1.28 -11.68 1.50
C MET A 92 -2.47 -11.30 2.38
N VAL A 93 -2.42 -11.60 3.69
CA VAL A 93 -3.47 -11.18 4.64
C VAL A 93 -3.55 -9.66 4.73
N PHE A 94 -2.40 -8.98 4.87
CA PHE A 94 -2.37 -7.51 4.89
C PHE A 94 -2.85 -6.91 3.57
N MET A 95 -2.44 -7.46 2.43
CA MET A 95 -2.91 -7.02 1.12
C MET A 95 -4.44 -7.12 1.01
N ASN A 96 -5.02 -8.26 1.40
CA ASN A 96 -6.47 -8.46 1.36
C ASN A 96 -7.20 -7.51 2.31
N ALA A 97 -6.64 -7.25 3.49
CA ALA A 97 -7.20 -6.30 4.44
C ALA A 97 -7.18 -4.86 3.89
N ALA A 98 -6.08 -4.44 3.27
CA ALA A 98 -5.95 -3.13 2.63
C ALA A 98 -6.91 -2.99 1.43
N GLN A 99 -7.02 -4.00 0.57
CA GLN A 99 -8.01 -4.02 -0.52
C GLN A 99 -9.43 -3.92 0.01
N SER A 100 -9.74 -4.59 1.13
CA SER A 100 -11.05 -4.47 1.78
C SER A 100 -11.33 -3.04 2.26
N GLN A 101 -10.33 -2.30 2.75
CA GLN A 101 -10.51 -0.89 3.11
C GLN A 101 -10.80 -0.04 1.87
N ILE A 102 -10.07 -0.23 0.77
CA ILE A 102 -10.34 0.49 -0.50
C ILE A 102 -11.77 0.17 -0.98
N SER A 103 -12.19 -1.09 -0.98
CA SER A 103 -13.55 -1.46 -1.38
C SER A 103 -14.62 -0.81 -0.48
N LYS A 104 -14.35 -0.65 0.82
CA LYS A 104 -15.26 0.09 1.72
C LYS A 104 -15.29 1.57 1.40
N MET A 105 -14.16 2.18 1.03
CA MET A 105 -14.12 3.58 0.59
C MET A 105 -14.97 3.78 -0.67
N SER A 106 -14.77 2.96 -1.70
CA SER A 106 -15.59 2.97 -2.93
C SER A 106 -17.08 2.72 -2.62
N TRP A 107 -17.39 1.82 -1.68
CA TRP A 107 -18.77 1.61 -1.24
C TRP A 107 -19.35 2.86 -0.59
N VAL A 108 -18.68 3.50 0.37
CA VAL A 108 -19.13 4.75 1.00
C VAL A 108 -19.35 5.83 -0.05
N LEU A 109 -18.45 5.95 -1.03
CA LEU A 109 -18.57 6.90 -2.14
C LEU A 109 -19.81 6.66 -3.00
N SER A 110 -20.15 5.39 -3.24
CA SER A 110 -21.35 5.02 -3.99
C SER A 110 -22.65 5.41 -3.30
N GLN A 111 -22.65 5.53 -1.96
CA GLN A 111 -23.84 5.86 -1.17
C GLN A 111 -24.10 7.37 -1.07
N VAL A 112 -23.08 8.20 -1.32
CA VAL A 112 -23.22 9.65 -1.23
C VAL A 112 -23.80 10.20 -2.53
N SER A 113 -24.80 11.08 -2.44
CA SER A 113 -25.26 11.91 -3.56
C SER A 113 -24.65 13.30 -3.40
N ALA A 114 -23.76 13.71 -4.30
CA ALA A 114 -23.08 15.02 -4.19
C ALA A 114 -24.07 16.21 -4.26
N THR A 115 -25.19 16.05 -4.97
CA THR A 115 -26.22 17.08 -5.16
C THR A 115 -27.18 17.21 -3.98
N ASP A 116 -27.35 16.14 -3.20
CA ASP A 116 -28.26 16.09 -2.05
C ASP A 116 -27.51 16.09 -0.71
N LEU A 117 -26.17 16.17 -0.76
CA LEU A 117 -25.33 16.19 0.41
C LEU A 117 -25.61 17.46 1.22
N ARG A 118 -25.93 17.27 2.50
CA ARG A 118 -26.03 18.33 3.51
C ARG A 118 -24.76 18.39 4.32
N ILE A 119 -24.50 19.51 4.99
CA ILE A 119 -23.27 19.69 5.74
C ILE A 119 -23.05 18.64 6.85
N THR A 120 -24.11 18.18 7.52
CA THR A 120 -24.00 17.10 8.52
C THR A 120 -23.61 15.79 7.87
N GLY A 121 -24.23 15.44 6.74
CA GLY A 121 -23.86 14.27 5.95
C GLY A 121 -22.45 14.35 5.38
N LEU A 122 -21.96 15.56 5.05
CA LEU A 122 -20.56 15.75 4.68
C LEU A 122 -19.63 15.46 5.86
N CYS A 123 -19.95 15.94 7.07
CA CYS A 123 -19.14 15.65 8.26
C CYS A 123 -19.06 14.14 8.53
N ASP A 124 -20.20 13.44 8.47
CA ASP A 124 -20.27 11.98 8.66
C ASP A 124 -19.46 11.24 7.58
N PHE A 125 -19.57 11.68 6.32
CA PHE A 125 -18.80 11.15 5.21
C PHE A 125 -17.30 11.34 5.42
N VAL A 126 -16.85 12.58 5.71
CA VAL A 126 -15.43 12.91 5.92
C VAL A 126 -14.88 12.12 7.12
N SER A 127 -15.65 11.97 8.19
CA SER A 127 -15.27 11.15 9.35
C SER A 127 -15.11 9.68 8.99
N THR A 128 -16.05 9.12 8.25
CA THR A 128 -15.97 7.73 7.78
C THR A 128 -14.75 7.52 6.89
N MET A 129 -14.55 8.41 5.92
CA MET A 129 -13.41 8.34 5.00
C MET A 129 -12.08 8.53 5.71
N ALA A 130 -11.95 9.48 6.64
CA ALA A 130 -10.72 9.67 7.41
C ALA A 130 -10.35 8.41 8.22
N ASN A 131 -11.34 7.76 8.84
CA ASN A 131 -11.12 6.50 9.56
C ASN A 131 -10.68 5.36 8.62
N LEU A 132 -11.32 5.23 7.46
CA LEU A 132 -10.93 4.24 6.46
C LEU A 132 -9.53 4.51 5.93
N GLY A 133 -9.20 5.78 5.65
CA GLY A 133 -7.89 6.23 5.17
C GLY A 133 -6.79 5.90 6.16
N GLY A 134 -6.99 6.21 7.44
CA GLY A 134 -6.04 5.88 8.50
C GLY A 134 -5.84 4.37 8.69
N ASN A 135 -6.93 3.59 8.65
CA ASN A 135 -6.85 2.13 8.73
C ASN A 135 -6.08 1.55 7.53
N PHE A 136 -6.35 2.05 6.32
CA PHE A 136 -5.61 1.64 5.13
C PHE A 136 -4.12 2.00 5.26
N HIS A 137 -3.81 3.24 5.65
CA HIS A 137 -2.43 3.72 5.81
C HIS A 137 -1.65 2.83 6.78
N GLY A 138 -2.22 2.53 7.96
CA GLY A 138 -1.57 1.63 8.93
C GLY A 138 -1.28 0.23 8.39
N ILE A 139 -2.24 -0.39 7.69
CA ILE A 139 -2.03 -1.72 7.09
C ILE A 139 -1.00 -1.67 5.94
N TYR A 140 -1.03 -0.59 5.17
CA TYR A 140 -0.13 -0.40 4.05
C TYR A 140 1.33 -0.25 4.51
N GLU A 141 1.58 0.48 5.59
CA GLU A 141 2.93 0.64 6.17
C GLU A 141 3.53 -0.72 6.61
N ASP A 142 2.69 -1.64 7.11
CA ASP A 142 3.10 -3.00 7.52
C ASP A 142 3.48 -3.93 6.34
N LEU A 143 3.13 -3.55 5.10
CA LEU A 143 3.51 -4.31 3.91
C LEU A 143 4.96 -4.04 3.50
N ARG A 144 5.66 -5.09 3.09
CA ARG A 144 7.00 -4.95 2.49
C ARG A 144 6.89 -4.41 1.07
N GLU A 145 7.92 -3.68 0.63
CA GLU A 145 7.99 -3.24 -0.76
C GLU A 145 8.01 -4.45 -1.70
N GLY A 146 7.10 -4.47 -2.66
CA GLY A 146 6.83 -5.66 -3.45
C GLY A 146 5.65 -5.50 -4.41
N PRO A 147 5.28 -6.58 -5.12
CA PRO A 147 4.13 -6.57 -6.03
C PRO A 147 2.82 -6.26 -5.30
N GLU A 148 2.66 -6.68 -4.05
CA GLU A 148 1.47 -6.44 -3.23
C GLU A 148 1.24 -4.93 -3.00
N LYS A 149 2.28 -4.20 -2.56
CA LYS A 149 2.22 -2.73 -2.42
C LYS A 149 1.90 -2.06 -3.76
N ARG A 150 2.48 -2.52 -4.87
CA ARG A 150 2.19 -1.97 -6.20
C ARG A 150 0.72 -2.12 -6.60
N VAL A 151 0.13 -3.29 -6.38
CA VAL A 151 -1.30 -3.52 -6.65
C VAL A 151 -2.16 -2.58 -5.81
N LEU A 152 -1.82 -2.38 -4.54
CA LEU A 152 -2.53 -1.45 -3.67
C LEU A 152 -2.38 0.00 -4.10
N ARG A 153 -1.19 0.44 -4.56
CA ARG A 153 -1.00 1.79 -5.13
C ARG A 153 -1.96 2.05 -6.28
N ILE A 154 -2.05 1.11 -7.22
CA ILE A 154 -2.93 1.22 -8.39
C ILE A 154 -4.40 1.30 -7.94
N ALA A 155 -4.84 0.38 -7.07
CA ALA A 155 -6.21 0.36 -6.59
C ALA A 155 -6.58 1.61 -5.78
N TRP A 156 -5.65 2.13 -4.98
CA TRP A 156 -5.86 3.33 -4.19
C TRP A 156 -5.90 4.58 -5.08
N GLN A 157 -5.00 4.70 -6.06
CA GLN A 157 -5.01 5.78 -7.05
C GLN A 157 -6.30 5.78 -7.87
N ASP A 158 -6.78 4.60 -8.29
CA ASP A 158 -8.04 4.46 -9.01
C ASP A 158 -9.22 4.99 -8.16
N MET A 159 -9.30 4.58 -6.89
CA MET A 159 -10.30 5.09 -5.96
C MET A 159 -10.18 6.60 -5.72
N LEU A 160 -8.96 7.13 -5.54
CA LEU A 160 -8.76 8.57 -5.33
C LEU A 160 -9.18 9.40 -6.56
N TRP A 161 -8.72 9.00 -7.75
CA TRP A 161 -8.80 9.82 -8.95
C TRP A 161 -10.03 9.59 -9.80
N ASN A 162 -10.54 8.36 -9.84
CA ASN A 162 -11.69 8.01 -10.67
C ASN A 162 -13.00 7.97 -9.88
N GLU A 163 -12.93 7.85 -8.55
CA GLU A 163 -14.13 7.81 -7.70
C GLU A 163 -14.24 9.02 -6.76
N LEU A 164 -13.27 9.22 -5.87
CA LEU A 164 -13.33 10.21 -4.78
C LEU A 164 -13.32 11.65 -5.29
N SER A 165 -12.27 12.02 -6.04
CA SER A 165 -12.09 13.40 -6.50
C SER A 165 -13.25 13.86 -7.39
N PRO A 166 -13.66 13.13 -8.46
CA PRO A 166 -14.76 13.56 -9.32
C PRO A 166 -16.09 13.70 -8.58
N LYS A 167 -16.30 12.89 -7.53
CA LYS A 167 -17.51 12.96 -6.70
C LYS A 167 -17.53 14.21 -5.83
N LEU A 168 -16.39 14.58 -5.27
CA LEU A 168 -16.25 15.70 -4.35
C LEU A 168 -16.09 17.04 -5.07
N GLU A 169 -15.58 17.06 -6.30
CA GLU A 169 -15.61 18.23 -7.19
C GLU A 169 -17.05 18.69 -7.47
N GLN A 170 -18.03 17.78 -7.44
CA GLN A 170 -19.45 18.10 -7.62
C GLN A 170 -20.11 18.68 -6.36
N VAL A 171 -19.48 18.56 -5.19
CA VAL A 171 -20.01 19.10 -3.94
C VAL A 171 -19.79 20.59 -3.93
N THR A 172 -20.89 21.36 -3.87
CA THR A 172 -20.84 22.82 -3.79
C THR A 172 -21.26 23.30 -2.41
N LEU A 173 -20.64 24.39 -1.93
CA LEU A 173 -21.03 24.98 -0.65
C LEU A 173 -22.51 25.39 -0.62
N THR A 174 -23.01 25.94 -1.73
CA THR A 174 -24.45 26.27 -1.89
C THR A 174 -25.32 25.06 -1.60
N GLY A 175 -25.00 23.89 -2.16
CA GLY A 175 -25.74 22.65 -1.90
C GLY A 175 -25.74 22.24 -0.44
N LEU A 176 -24.58 22.35 0.23
CA LEU A 176 -24.39 21.92 1.61
C LEU A 176 -25.19 22.75 2.63
N ILE A 177 -25.32 24.06 2.39
CA ILE A 177 -25.88 25.01 3.37
C ILE A 177 -27.27 25.56 2.99
N ARG A 178 -27.83 25.17 1.83
CA ARG A 178 -29.12 25.73 1.33
C ARG A 178 -30.29 25.63 2.30
N ASP A 179 -30.31 24.57 3.13
CA ASP A 179 -31.36 24.32 4.11
C ASP A 179 -31.05 24.95 5.49
N SER A 180 -29.84 25.51 5.66
CA SER A 180 -29.32 25.99 6.94
C SER A 180 -29.32 27.51 7.08
N ILE A 181 -29.43 28.26 5.97
CA ILE A 181 -29.45 29.72 5.96
C ILE A 181 -30.62 30.25 5.13
N SER A 182 -30.97 31.53 5.32
CA SER A 182 -32.04 32.14 4.55
C SER A 182 -31.67 32.25 3.05
N HIS A 183 -32.67 32.22 2.18
CA HIS A 183 -32.43 32.41 0.74
C HIS A 183 -31.75 33.75 0.45
N GLY A 184 -32.09 34.81 1.17
CA GLY A 184 -31.48 36.14 1.01
C GLY A 184 -29.99 36.14 1.34
N ASP A 185 -29.60 35.51 2.46
CA ASP A 185 -28.19 35.40 2.85
C ASP A 185 -27.38 34.57 1.85
N LEU A 186 -27.98 33.46 1.38
CA LEU A 186 -27.36 32.61 0.37
C LEU A 186 -27.16 33.34 -0.97
N THR A 187 -28.15 34.14 -1.41
CA THR A 187 -28.03 34.97 -2.61
C THR A 187 -26.94 36.03 -2.43
N ALA A 188 -26.91 36.72 -1.29
CA ALA A 188 -25.89 37.73 -1.00
C ALA A 188 -24.47 37.14 -1.03
N ALA A 189 -24.27 35.97 -0.43
CA ALA A 189 -22.99 35.27 -0.45
C ALA A 189 -22.57 34.85 -1.87
N ASN A 190 -23.49 34.32 -2.68
CA ASN A 190 -23.20 33.97 -4.08
C ASN A 190 -22.82 35.20 -4.92
N VAL A 191 -23.52 36.33 -4.75
CA VAL A 191 -23.20 37.58 -5.45
C VAL A 191 -21.82 38.10 -5.03
N ASN A 192 -21.52 38.10 -3.74
CA ASN A 192 -20.21 38.53 -3.23
C ASN A 192 -19.08 37.65 -3.78
N ALA A 193 -19.23 36.33 -3.74
CA ALA A 193 -18.24 35.42 -4.27
C ALA A 193 -18.01 35.60 -5.79
N ALA A 194 -19.08 35.81 -6.57
CA ALA A 194 -18.98 36.09 -8.00
C ALA A 194 -18.23 37.42 -8.27
N GLU A 195 -18.49 38.45 -7.46
CA GLU A 195 -17.78 39.72 -7.55
C GLU A 195 -16.28 39.57 -7.24
N MET A 196 -15.93 38.83 -6.18
CA MET A 196 -14.53 38.56 -5.82
C MET A 196 -13.80 37.76 -6.91
N GLN A 197 -14.46 36.76 -7.50
CA GLN A 197 -13.89 36.00 -8.62
C GLN A 197 -13.60 36.90 -9.84
N TYR A 198 -14.50 37.83 -10.17
CA TYR A 198 -14.29 38.78 -11.26
C TYR A 198 -13.09 39.70 -11.00
N ARG A 199 -12.90 40.14 -9.76
CA ARG A 199 -11.81 41.03 -9.37
C ARG A 199 -10.44 40.35 -9.39
N HIS A 200 -10.34 39.11 -8.92
CA HIS A 200 -9.05 38.48 -8.61
C HIS A 200 -8.49 37.52 -9.67
N ARG A 201 -9.21 37.26 -10.77
CA ARG A 201 -8.74 36.41 -11.90
C ARG A 201 -8.02 35.12 -11.46
N TYR A 202 -8.65 34.35 -10.57
CA TYR A 202 -8.14 33.05 -10.15
C TYR A 202 -7.98 32.08 -11.33
N LEU A 203 -6.99 31.20 -11.26
CA LEU A 203 -6.85 30.08 -12.20
C LEU A 203 -8.14 29.22 -12.17
N ASP A 204 -8.50 28.68 -13.34
CA ASP A 204 -9.77 27.97 -13.53
C ASP A 204 -9.94 26.80 -12.54
N GLU A 205 -8.86 26.06 -12.28
CA GLU A 205 -8.82 24.92 -11.36
C GLU A 205 -9.09 25.28 -9.88
N TYR A 206 -8.87 26.53 -9.46
CA TYR A 206 -9.10 26.98 -8.08
C TYR A 206 -10.36 27.83 -7.92
N LYS A 207 -11.12 28.06 -8.99
CA LYS A 207 -12.30 28.95 -8.95
C LYS A 207 -13.32 28.53 -7.91
N GLU A 208 -13.66 27.26 -7.84
CA GLU A 208 -14.69 26.77 -6.89
C GLU A 208 -14.18 26.80 -5.43
N TYR A 209 -12.88 26.59 -5.22
CA TYR A 209 -12.26 26.74 -3.89
C TYR A 209 -12.39 28.18 -3.39
N PHE A 210 -11.93 29.16 -4.18
CA PHE A 210 -12.01 30.56 -3.79
C PHE A 210 -13.45 31.05 -3.68
N LYS A 211 -14.36 30.57 -4.54
CA LYS A 211 -15.80 30.85 -4.40
C LYS A 211 -16.32 30.40 -3.04
N SER A 212 -16.00 29.17 -2.64
CA SER A 212 -16.44 28.59 -1.36
C SER A 212 -15.85 29.37 -0.17
N VAL A 213 -14.58 29.78 -0.24
CA VAL A 213 -13.96 30.63 0.79
C VAL A 213 -14.70 31.97 0.92
N ASN A 214 -14.88 32.70 -0.18
CA ASN A 214 -15.58 34.00 -0.17
C ASN A 214 -17.04 33.88 0.29
N MET A 215 -17.71 32.79 -0.07
CA MET A 215 -19.05 32.50 0.42
C MET A 215 -19.07 32.24 1.94
N LEU A 216 -18.08 31.52 2.48
CA LEU A 216 -17.98 31.26 3.92
C LEU A 216 -17.76 32.55 4.71
N ASP A 217 -17.01 33.52 4.19
CA ASP A 217 -16.84 34.84 4.83
C ASP A 217 -18.18 35.55 5.10
N VAL A 218 -19.15 35.41 4.18
CA VAL A 218 -20.49 36.00 4.30
C VAL A 218 -21.42 35.08 5.10
N CYS A 219 -21.45 33.79 4.76
CA CYS A 219 -22.39 32.82 5.32
C CYS A 219 -22.06 32.44 6.76
N ALA A 220 -20.80 32.49 7.20
CA ALA A 220 -20.41 31.99 8.51
C ALA A 220 -21.21 32.63 9.64
N ILE A 221 -21.50 33.94 9.53
CA ILE A 221 -22.32 34.68 10.51
C ILE A 221 -23.77 34.18 10.51
N ALA A 222 -24.32 33.89 9.33
CA ALA A 222 -25.69 33.42 9.13
C ALA A 222 -25.89 31.93 9.47
N LEU A 223 -24.81 31.13 9.55
CA LEU A 223 -24.89 29.73 9.93
C LEU A 223 -25.45 29.55 11.36
N PRO A 224 -26.34 28.57 11.58
CA PRO A 224 -26.78 28.18 12.92
C PRO A 224 -25.60 27.88 13.84
N THR A 225 -25.71 28.28 15.12
CA THR A 225 -24.62 28.15 16.09
C THR A 225 -24.18 26.70 16.27
N GLU A 226 -25.12 25.77 16.25
CA GLU A 226 -24.91 24.33 16.37
C GLU A 226 -24.07 23.79 15.22
N LEU A 227 -24.33 24.26 14.00
CA LEU A 227 -23.67 23.83 12.78
C LEU A 227 -22.27 24.43 12.67
N ARG A 228 -22.08 25.67 13.12
CA ARG A 228 -20.75 26.27 13.27
C ARG A 228 -19.89 25.48 14.25
N ARG A 229 -20.44 25.17 15.43
CA ARG A 229 -19.75 24.35 16.45
C ARG A 229 -19.43 22.94 15.96
N LEU A 230 -20.31 22.34 15.14
CA LEU A 230 -20.04 21.05 14.51
C LEU A 230 -18.81 21.13 13.62
N LEU A 231 -18.73 22.13 12.73
CA LEU A 231 -17.59 22.30 11.83
C LEU A 231 -16.28 22.59 12.58
N GLU A 232 -16.33 23.41 13.62
CA GLU A 232 -15.18 23.66 14.51
C GLU A 232 -14.72 22.37 15.20
N LYS A 233 -15.65 21.55 15.70
CA LYS A 233 -15.34 20.27 16.36
C LYS A 233 -14.76 19.25 15.37
N GLU A 234 -15.31 19.19 14.16
CA GLU A 234 -14.89 18.24 13.13
C GLU A 234 -13.60 18.69 12.40
N ASN A 235 -13.02 19.85 12.74
CA ASN A 235 -11.81 20.35 12.08
C ASN A 235 -10.67 19.31 12.04
N THR A 236 -10.40 18.62 13.15
CA THR A 236 -9.41 17.53 13.19
C THR A 236 -9.73 16.42 12.19
N THR A 237 -11.01 16.09 12.02
CA THR A 237 -11.49 15.09 11.06
C THR A 237 -11.23 15.53 9.62
N PHE A 238 -11.50 16.80 9.28
CA PHE A 238 -11.16 17.37 7.97
C PHE A 238 -9.65 17.37 7.71
N MET A 239 -8.84 17.66 8.74
CA MET A 239 -7.38 17.56 8.65
C MET A 239 -6.92 16.13 8.38
N LEU A 240 -7.43 15.13 9.12
CA LEU A 240 -7.10 13.72 8.90
C LEU A 240 -7.51 13.25 7.50
N PHE A 241 -8.67 13.70 7.01
CA PHE A 241 -9.08 13.43 5.64
C PHE A 241 -8.11 14.03 4.62
N ARG A 242 -7.69 15.29 4.78
CA ARG A 242 -6.65 15.87 3.93
C ARG A 242 -5.37 15.04 3.99
N MET A 243 -4.94 14.68 5.20
CA MET A 243 -3.71 13.93 5.47
C MET A 243 -3.67 12.61 4.70
N TYR A 244 -4.70 11.77 4.85
CA TYR A 244 -4.68 10.41 4.27
C TYR A 244 -4.95 10.34 2.78
N TYR A 245 -5.40 11.43 2.14
CA TYR A 245 -5.83 11.41 0.73
C TYR A 245 -5.11 12.41 -0.17
N PHE A 246 -4.54 13.49 0.39
CA PHE A 246 -3.97 14.58 -0.41
C PHE A 246 -2.66 15.17 0.15
N ASP A 247 -2.21 14.76 1.32
CA ASP A 247 -0.94 15.26 1.89
C ASP A 247 0.25 14.49 1.31
N GLU A 248 1.25 15.22 0.82
CA GLU A 248 2.43 14.65 0.17
C GLU A 248 3.18 13.68 1.09
N GLU A 249 3.32 14.00 2.38
CA GLU A 249 4.08 13.16 3.31
C GLU A 249 3.47 11.76 3.42
N TYR A 250 2.15 11.67 3.37
CA TYR A 250 1.39 10.42 3.54
C TYR A 250 1.08 9.71 2.22
N VAL A 251 0.89 10.48 1.14
CA VAL A 251 0.37 9.97 -0.13
C VAL A 251 1.48 9.81 -1.17
N SER A 252 2.66 10.38 -0.97
CA SER A 252 3.79 10.26 -1.92
C SER A 252 4.11 8.80 -2.24
N ASP A 253 4.10 7.89 -1.25
CA ASP A 253 4.35 6.47 -1.52
C ASP A 253 3.23 5.84 -2.34
N TYR A 254 1.99 6.30 -2.21
CA TYR A 254 0.86 5.84 -3.02
C TYR A 254 0.93 6.36 -4.44
N CYS A 255 1.45 7.58 -4.63
CA CYS A 255 1.44 8.33 -5.88
C CYS A 255 2.81 8.41 -6.58
N LYS A 256 3.81 7.60 -6.18
CA LYS A 256 5.21 7.64 -6.67
C LYS A 256 5.41 7.73 -8.20
N ASP A 257 4.45 7.26 -8.98
CA ASP A 257 4.52 7.21 -10.45
C ASP A 257 3.69 8.30 -11.17
N LEU A 258 3.02 9.18 -10.43
CA LEU A 258 2.20 10.27 -10.99
C LEU A 258 3.00 11.58 -11.08
N VAL A 259 2.91 12.25 -12.23
CA VAL A 259 3.69 13.47 -12.56
C VAL A 259 3.16 14.72 -11.83
N SER A 260 1.90 14.71 -11.39
CA SER A 260 1.27 15.82 -10.67
C SER A 260 0.84 15.38 -9.27
N GLN A 261 1.26 16.13 -8.26
CA GLN A 261 0.82 15.92 -6.88
C GLN A 261 -0.67 16.25 -6.71
N PRO A 262 -1.38 15.57 -5.79
CA PRO A 262 -2.76 15.91 -5.47
C PRO A 262 -2.87 17.31 -4.86
N ASN A 263 -3.31 18.30 -5.64
CA ASN A 263 -3.70 19.56 -5.02
C ASN A 263 -5.11 19.43 -4.42
N TYR A 264 -5.17 19.34 -3.09
CA TYR A 264 -6.40 19.28 -2.31
C TYR A 264 -7.42 20.37 -2.69
N ARG A 265 -6.94 21.59 -3.04
CA ARG A 265 -7.80 22.72 -3.39
C ARG A 265 -8.45 22.57 -4.77
N ALA A 266 -7.80 21.86 -5.69
CA ALA A 266 -8.32 21.61 -7.03
C ALA A 266 -9.32 20.44 -7.04
N HIS A 267 -9.01 19.36 -6.32
CA HIS A 267 -9.78 18.12 -6.39
C HIS A 267 -10.93 18.02 -5.39
N VAL A 268 -10.89 18.77 -4.28
CA VAL A 268 -11.98 18.77 -3.29
C VAL A 268 -12.25 20.18 -2.76
N PRO A 269 -12.56 21.13 -3.66
CA PRO A 269 -12.51 22.57 -3.38
C PRO A 269 -13.38 23.02 -2.20
N THR A 270 -14.61 22.52 -2.10
CA THR A 270 -15.55 22.89 -1.03
C THR A 270 -15.07 22.39 0.34
N ILE A 271 -14.57 21.16 0.41
CA ILE A 271 -14.02 20.59 1.65
C ILE A 271 -12.77 21.36 2.06
N ALA A 272 -11.90 21.66 1.10
CA ALA A 272 -10.69 22.45 1.35
C ALA A 272 -11.00 23.86 1.88
N ALA A 273 -12.03 24.51 1.34
CA ALA A 273 -12.48 25.82 1.82
C ALA A 273 -13.04 25.75 3.26
N ILE A 274 -13.86 24.75 3.57
CA ILE A 274 -14.39 24.53 4.94
C ILE A 274 -13.23 24.28 5.91
N GLY A 275 -12.32 23.36 5.57
CA GLY A 275 -11.16 23.05 6.41
C GLY A 275 -10.30 24.29 6.66
N TYR A 276 -9.99 25.08 5.62
CA TYR A 276 -9.25 26.33 5.76
C TYR A 276 -9.95 27.33 6.69
N TYR A 277 -11.25 27.57 6.48
CA TYR A 277 -12.00 28.58 7.21
C TYR A 277 -12.11 28.27 8.70
N PHE A 278 -12.36 27.00 9.05
CA PHE A 278 -12.55 26.59 10.44
C PHE A 278 -11.27 26.16 11.17
N SER A 279 -10.15 25.98 10.45
CA SER A 279 -8.83 25.77 11.05
C SER A 279 -8.11 27.08 11.41
N ASN A 280 -8.34 28.15 10.65
CA ASN A 280 -7.75 29.47 10.89
C ASN A 280 -8.83 30.52 11.24
N PRO A 281 -9.27 30.61 12.50
CA PRO A 281 -10.38 31.49 12.87
C PRO A 281 -10.10 33.00 12.72
N ARG A 282 -8.90 33.45 12.32
CA ARG A 282 -8.55 34.88 12.17
C ARG A 282 -7.39 35.15 11.20
N THR A 283 -7.65 35.14 9.89
CA THR A 283 -7.02 36.03 8.87
C THR A 283 -7.60 35.73 7.48
N PRO A 284 -8.45 36.60 6.91
CA PRO A 284 -8.93 36.44 5.54
C PRO A 284 -7.93 36.92 4.47
N TYR A 285 -6.65 37.08 4.80
CA TYR A 285 -5.64 37.57 3.86
C TYR A 285 -4.28 36.88 4.04
N LEU A 286 -3.83 36.23 2.96
CA LEU A 286 -2.47 36.36 2.40
C LEU A 286 -1.25 35.90 3.21
N ASP A 287 -1.30 34.82 3.99
CA ASP A 287 -0.05 34.19 4.47
C ASP A 287 -0.12 32.65 4.37
N ASP A 288 -0.23 32.15 3.12
CA ASP A 288 0.71 31.14 2.65
C ASP A 288 0.67 31.07 1.11
N PRO A 289 1.66 31.66 0.42
CA PRO A 289 1.92 31.30 -0.95
C PRO A 289 2.70 29.99 -0.93
N ASP A 290 2.01 28.87 -0.79
CA ASP A 290 2.56 27.66 -1.41
C ASP A 290 2.61 27.99 -2.91
N PRO A 291 3.82 28.07 -3.50
CA PRO A 291 3.96 28.49 -4.88
C PRO A 291 3.27 27.45 -5.76
N ILE A 292 2.35 27.94 -6.60
CA ILE A 292 1.87 27.22 -7.78
C ILE A 292 3.05 26.97 -8.70
#